data_AF-A0A972VFF1-F1
#
_entry.id   AF-A0A972VFF1-F1
#
_cell.length_a   1.000
_cell.length_b   1.000
_cell.length_c   1.000
_cell.angle_alpha   90.00
_cell.angle_beta   90.00
_cell.angle_gamma   90.00
#
_symmetry.space_group_name_H-M   'P 1'
#
loop_
_entity.id
_entity.type
_entity.pdbx_description
1 polymer ?
#
loop_
_entity_poly.entity_id
_entity_poly.type
_entity_poly.pdbx_seq_one_letter_code
_entity_poly.pdbx_strand_id
1 'polypeptide(L)'
;EVRSCIGCHEQRKGITSPPGDGRTPVAIGKPPVTPKLPDWGTRGIIEYETVVQPVFDKYCIECHSGEKPEGRLNLTGDHTLAYNMSYMQLTDGMYVHFTPGTGHTHAQPSNDSDEQAPLSRGTVLSRLTKYIEDPEHCKKKIPFEDRLKVYLWIDTNVPFYSHYRQRPPKGLHAQGVDKLSKLHTRRCASCHDPRKFMPDEKSGLNVFHIRRHVGGPAGQWGIANSGMRVRHINLSNPSHSAALLAPLAEEAGGWGLCQADGKAVFEDRDDRDYVTMLDVLETQVKFFEGVEVKGLKQLLAEKDMGETKKVAQTR
;
A
#
# COMPACT_ATOMS: atom_id res chain seq x y z
N GLU A 1 -23.20 44.49 -12.87
CA GLU A 1 -22.50 43.28 -13.36
C GLU A 1 -22.94 42.10 -12.50
N VAL A 2 -23.47 41.03 -13.10
CA VAL A 2 -23.87 39.81 -12.38
C VAL A 2 -22.90 38.71 -12.79
N ARG A 3 -22.01 38.31 -11.89
CA ARG A 3 -21.11 37.17 -12.12
C ARG A 3 -21.67 35.92 -11.46
N SER A 4 -21.83 34.86 -12.22
CA SER A 4 -22.22 33.54 -11.70
C SER A 4 -20.98 32.74 -11.26
N CYS A 5 -21.17 31.80 -10.33
CA CYS A 5 -20.15 30.81 -10.00
C CYS A 5 -20.02 29.83 -11.17
N ILE A 6 -19.22 30.18 -12.18
CA ILE A 6 -18.88 29.26 -13.27
C ILE A 6 -18.14 28.02 -12.77
N GLY A 7 -17.59 28.03 -11.55
CA GLY A 7 -16.82 26.91 -10.99
C GLY A 7 -15.32 27.10 -11.21
N CYS A 8 -14.52 26.63 -10.25
CA CYS A 8 -13.06 26.83 -10.26
C CYS A 8 -12.33 26.04 -11.35
N HIS A 9 -13.00 25.07 -11.97
CA HIS A 9 -12.46 24.14 -12.96
C HIS A 9 -13.08 24.28 -14.37
N GLU A 10 -13.91 25.30 -14.62
CA GLU A 10 -14.50 25.52 -15.95
C GLU A 10 -13.62 26.38 -16.87
N GLN A 11 -13.79 26.19 -18.19
CA GLN A 11 -13.05 26.93 -19.21
C GLN A 11 -13.40 28.43 -19.18
N ARG A 12 -12.45 29.26 -18.77
CA ARG A 12 -12.64 30.72 -18.58
C ARG A 12 -12.71 31.54 -19.87
N LYS A 13 -12.28 30.96 -21.00
CA LYS A 13 -12.30 31.61 -22.31
C LYS A 13 -13.38 30.98 -23.18
N GLY A 14 -14.37 31.78 -23.58
CA GLY A 14 -15.33 31.41 -24.62
C GLY A 14 -16.73 30.97 -24.16
N ILE A 15 -16.97 30.81 -22.85
CA ILE A 15 -18.30 30.51 -22.32
C ILE A 15 -18.90 31.75 -21.64
N THR A 16 -20.06 32.18 -22.13
CA THR A 16 -20.97 33.05 -21.39
C THR A 16 -21.46 32.28 -20.18
N SER A 17 -21.32 32.84 -18.97
CA SER A 17 -22.01 32.31 -17.79
C SER A 17 -23.46 31.98 -18.18
N PRO A 18 -24.00 30.78 -17.85
CA PRO A 18 -25.40 30.50 -18.08
C PRO A 18 -26.23 31.66 -17.50
N PRO A 19 -27.13 32.27 -18.28
CA PRO A 19 -27.92 33.39 -17.78
C PRO A 19 -28.66 32.93 -16.53
N GLY A 20 -28.38 33.59 -15.40
CA GLY A 20 -29.07 33.29 -14.16
C GLY A 20 -30.56 33.53 -14.34
N ASP A 21 -31.39 32.54 -14.03
CA ASP A 21 -32.85 32.60 -14.20
C ASP A 21 -33.55 33.55 -13.19
N GLY A 22 -32.76 34.35 -12.46
CA GLY A 22 -33.22 35.26 -11.41
C GLY A 22 -33.67 34.54 -10.13
N ARG A 23 -33.67 33.21 -10.08
CA ARG A 23 -34.07 32.46 -8.90
C ARG A 23 -32.89 32.30 -7.96
N THR A 24 -33.12 32.54 -6.69
CA THR A 24 -32.15 32.22 -5.64
C THR A 24 -32.00 30.69 -5.57
N PRO A 25 -30.78 30.14 -5.74
CA PRO A 25 -30.57 28.70 -5.58
C PRO A 25 -31.03 28.23 -4.21
N VAL A 26 -31.70 27.07 -4.16
CA VAL A 26 -32.21 26.47 -2.92
C VAL A 26 -31.12 26.31 -1.86
N ALA A 27 -29.86 26.13 -2.28
CA ALA A 27 -28.72 26.01 -1.38
C ALA A 27 -28.44 27.29 -0.57
N ILE A 28 -28.68 28.49 -1.11
CA ILE A 28 -28.44 29.76 -0.39
C ILE A 28 -29.40 29.94 0.78
N GLY A 29 -30.63 29.40 0.68
CA GLY A 29 -31.61 29.44 1.76
C GLY A 29 -31.36 28.43 2.89
N LYS A 30 -30.33 27.58 2.79
CA LYS A 30 -30.01 26.58 3.80
C LYS A 30 -28.93 27.09 4.77
N PRO A 31 -29.02 26.78 6.08
CA PRO A 31 -27.93 27.06 7.00
C PRO A 31 -26.66 26.28 6.60
N PRO A 32 -25.46 26.76 6.98
CA PRO A 32 -24.22 26.02 6.79
C PRO A 32 -24.32 24.62 7.38
N VAL A 33 -23.90 23.61 6.62
CA VAL A 33 -23.81 22.23 7.09
C VAL A 33 -22.40 21.99 7.60
N THR A 34 -22.25 21.70 8.89
CA THR A 34 -20.98 21.23 9.46
C THR A 34 -20.82 19.75 9.16
N PRO A 35 -19.80 19.33 8.38
CA PRO A 35 -19.55 17.91 8.15
C PRO A 35 -19.26 17.20 9.46
N LYS A 36 -19.90 16.04 9.69
CA LYS A 36 -19.54 15.17 10.80
C LYS A 36 -18.31 14.37 10.42
N LEU A 37 -17.27 14.45 11.24
CA LEU A 37 -16.07 13.63 11.07
C LEU A 37 -16.43 12.16 11.36
N PRO A 38 -15.94 11.21 10.55
CA PRO A 38 -16.06 9.81 10.87
C PRO A 38 -15.41 9.51 12.23
N ASP A 39 -16.11 8.72 13.06
CA ASP A 39 -15.61 8.33 14.38
C ASP A 39 -14.66 7.12 14.28
N TRP A 40 -13.55 7.32 13.57
CA TRP A 40 -12.49 6.33 13.45
C TRP A 40 -11.43 6.47 14.56
N GLY A 41 -11.63 7.41 15.49
CA GLY A 41 -10.66 7.77 16.52
C GLY A 41 -9.41 8.49 15.98
N THR A 42 -9.39 8.85 14.69
CA THR A 42 -8.30 9.56 14.01
C THR A 42 -8.71 10.98 13.58
N ARG A 43 -9.73 11.55 14.25
CA ARG A 43 -10.38 12.82 13.86
C ARG A 43 -10.84 12.83 12.39
N GLY A 44 -11.35 11.69 11.92
CA GLY A 44 -11.79 11.52 10.53
C GLY A 44 -10.66 11.41 9.50
N ILE A 45 -9.39 11.40 9.92
CA ILE A 45 -8.24 11.24 9.02
C ILE A 45 -8.04 9.76 8.71
N ILE A 46 -7.81 9.43 7.44
CA ILE A 46 -7.51 8.05 7.03
C ILE A 46 -6.05 7.74 7.34
N GLU A 47 -5.84 6.82 8.27
CA GLU A 47 -4.57 6.14 8.52
C GLU A 47 -4.78 4.66 8.25
N TYR A 48 -4.01 4.09 7.32
CA TYR A 48 -4.31 2.76 6.79
C TYR A 48 -4.36 1.69 7.88
N GLU A 49 -3.35 1.68 8.75
CA GLU A 49 -3.21 0.65 9.80
C GLU A 49 -4.32 0.70 10.85
N THR A 50 -4.86 1.89 11.16
CA THR A 50 -5.87 2.03 12.22
C THR A 50 -7.29 2.10 11.70
N VAL A 51 -7.48 2.48 10.42
CA VAL A 51 -8.81 2.65 9.81
C VAL A 51 -9.14 1.51 8.85
N VAL A 52 -8.19 1.09 8.01
CA VAL A 52 -8.46 0.19 6.88
C VAL A 52 -8.04 -1.24 7.18
N GLN A 53 -6.83 -1.46 7.70
CA GLN A 53 -6.31 -2.79 8.04
C GLN A 53 -7.27 -3.61 8.93
N PRO A 54 -7.95 -3.03 9.95
CA PRO A 54 -8.88 -3.79 10.79
C PRO A 54 -10.06 -4.39 10.03
N VAL A 55 -10.42 -3.84 8.86
CA VAL A 55 -11.44 -4.44 7.98
C VAL A 55 -10.89 -5.75 7.40
N PHE A 56 -9.66 -5.75 6.89
CA PHE A 56 -9.02 -6.97 6.36
C PHE A 56 -8.73 -7.99 7.46
N ASP A 57 -8.34 -7.54 8.66
CA ASP A 57 -8.14 -8.43 9.81
C ASP A 57 -9.43 -9.16 10.20
N LYS A 58 -10.58 -8.48 10.08
CA LYS A 58 -11.87 -9.06 10.46
C LYS A 58 -12.45 -10.02 9.42
N TYR A 59 -12.19 -9.80 8.13
CA TYR A 59 -12.91 -10.47 7.05
C TYR A 59 -12.04 -11.24 6.06
N CYS A 60 -10.73 -11.01 6.01
CA CYS A 60 -9.89 -11.49 4.90
C CYS A 60 -8.73 -12.37 5.35
N ILE A 61 -8.08 -12.07 6.48
CA ILE A 61 -6.82 -12.75 6.84
C ILE A 61 -6.99 -14.23 7.21
N GLU A 62 -8.21 -14.69 7.49
CA GLU A 62 -8.49 -16.12 7.75
C GLU A 62 -8.05 -16.99 6.56
N CYS A 63 -8.29 -16.52 5.32
CA CYS A 63 -7.87 -17.17 4.08
C CYS A 63 -6.58 -16.55 3.50
N HIS A 64 -6.36 -15.25 3.73
CA HIS A 64 -5.29 -14.47 3.10
C HIS A 64 -4.14 -14.18 4.08
N SER A 65 -3.63 -15.20 4.76
CA SER A 65 -2.46 -15.09 5.65
C SER A 65 -1.61 -16.37 5.67
N GLY A 66 -0.52 -16.36 6.44
CA GLY A 66 0.36 -17.52 6.64
C GLY A 66 1.29 -17.82 5.46
N GLU A 67 1.83 -19.05 5.44
CA GLU A 67 2.76 -19.52 4.41
C GLU A 67 2.06 -19.91 3.10
N LYS A 68 0.76 -20.22 3.12
CA LYS A 68 -0.02 -20.62 1.93
C LYS A 68 -1.31 -19.79 1.83
N PRO A 69 -1.22 -18.46 1.70
CA PRO A 69 -2.40 -17.62 1.58
C PRO A 69 -3.16 -17.93 0.29
N GLU A 70 -4.49 -17.98 0.35
CA GLU A 70 -5.32 -18.20 -0.82
C GLU A 70 -5.03 -17.15 -1.91
N GLY A 71 -4.95 -17.62 -3.17
CA GLY A 71 -4.56 -16.77 -4.30
C GLY A 71 -3.13 -16.22 -4.23
N ARG A 72 -2.28 -16.71 -3.29
CA ARG A 72 -0.95 -16.18 -2.98
C ARG A 72 -0.99 -14.70 -2.60
N LEU A 73 -2.09 -14.28 -1.96
CA LEU A 73 -2.36 -12.91 -1.56
C LEU A 73 -2.36 -12.82 -0.03
N ASN A 74 -1.33 -12.21 0.55
CA ASN A 74 -1.25 -12.00 1.99
C ASN A 74 -1.82 -10.60 2.35
N LEU A 75 -2.91 -10.57 3.10
CA LEU A 75 -3.62 -9.36 3.53
C LEU A 75 -3.43 -9.03 5.02
N THR A 76 -2.41 -9.56 5.67
CA THR A 76 -2.08 -9.23 7.06
C THR A 76 -1.55 -7.80 7.21
N GLY A 77 -1.69 -7.27 8.42
CA GLY A 77 -1.05 -6.02 8.85
C GLY A 77 0.47 -6.13 9.06
N ASP A 78 1.05 -7.31 8.86
CA ASP A 78 2.49 -7.56 8.94
C ASP A 78 3.31 -6.55 8.14
N HIS A 79 4.40 -6.08 8.73
CA HIS A 79 5.23 -5.03 8.15
C HIS A 79 6.18 -5.56 7.09
N THR A 80 6.35 -4.74 6.07
CA THR A 80 7.40 -4.84 5.05
C THR A 80 8.46 -3.77 5.32
N LEU A 81 9.35 -3.55 4.36
CA LEU A 81 10.34 -2.46 4.42
C LEU A 81 9.76 -1.06 4.18
N ALA A 82 8.51 -0.92 3.75
CA ALA A 82 7.90 0.38 3.46
C ALA A 82 6.55 0.59 4.16
N TYR A 83 5.65 -0.37 4.01
CA TYR A 83 4.30 -0.35 4.55
C TYR A 83 3.99 -1.73 5.15
N ASN A 84 2.74 -2.19 5.12
CA ASN A 84 2.38 -3.57 5.48
C ASN A 84 2.06 -4.44 4.25
N MET A 85 1.92 -5.75 4.48
CA MET A 85 1.72 -6.77 3.45
C MET A 85 0.45 -6.50 2.64
N SER A 86 -0.68 -6.29 3.31
CA SER A 86 -1.96 -6.00 2.65
C SER A 86 -1.90 -4.78 1.73
N TYR A 87 -1.34 -3.66 2.19
CA TYR A 87 -1.22 -2.45 1.39
C TYR A 87 -0.41 -2.73 0.14
N MET A 88 0.79 -3.30 0.31
CA MET A 88 1.68 -3.61 -0.81
C MET A 88 1.05 -4.60 -1.80
N GLN A 89 0.35 -5.62 -1.31
CA GLN A 89 -0.29 -6.62 -2.16
C GLN A 89 -1.47 -6.03 -2.96
N LEU A 90 -2.28 -5.18 -2.33
CA LEU A 90 -3.42 -4.53 -2.98
C LEU A 90 -2.97 -3.49 -4.01
N THR A 91 -1.98 -2.65 -3.67
CA THR A 91 -1.48 -1.61 -4.58
C THR A 91 -0.62 -2.19 -5.67
N ASP A 92 0.29 -3.11 -5.39
CA ASP A 92 1.21 -3.62 -6.41
C ASP A 92 0.51 -4.60 -7.36
N GLY A 93 -0.43 -5.40 -6.82
CA GLY A 93 -1.23 -6.37 -7.56
C GLY A 93 -2.43 -5.77 -8.32
N MET A 94 -2.58 -4.43 -8.30
CA MET A 94 -3.67 -3.72 -8.99
C MET A 94 -5.06 -4.22 -8.61
N TYR A 95 -5.25 -4.53 -7.32
CA TYR A 95 -6.58 -4.79 -6.77
C TYR A 95 -7.33 -3.48 -6.50
N VAL A 96 -6.59 -2.41 -6.21
CA VAL A 96 -7.13 -1.06 -6.06
C VAL A 96 -6.64 -0.16 -7.19
N HIS A 97 -7.53 0.69 -7.68
CA HIS A 97 -7.21 1.71 -8.66
C HIS A 97 -6.84 3.00 -7.94
N PHE A 98 -5.67 3.53 -8.27
CA PHE A 98 -5.17 4.81 -7.75
C PHE A 98 -4.38 5.52 -8.84
N THR A 99 -4.21 6.83 -8.71
CA THR A 99 -3.38 7.63 -9.58
C THR A 99 -1.95 7.63 -9.03
N PRO A 100 -0.99 6.97 -9.71
CA PRO A 100 0.40 6.96 -9.28
C PRO A 100 0.98 8.38 -9.40
N GLY A 101 1.72 8.78 -8.38
CA GLY A 101 2.38 10.07 -8.38
C GLY A 101 3.68 10.15 -9.19
N THR A 102 4.09 11.36 -9.60
CA THR A 102 5.40 11.61 -10.25
C THR A 102 6.54 11.94 -9.26
N GLY A 103 6.25 12.17 -7.97
CA GLY A 103 7.24 12.56 -6.95
C GLY A 103 8.06 11.39 -6.38
N HIS A 104 8.92 11.64 -5.38
CA HIS A 104 9.76 10.63 -4.71
C HIS A 104 9.00 9.71 -3.71
N THR A 105 7.67 9.83 -3.62
CA THR A 105 6.78 8.93 -2.85
C THR A 105 5.56 8.57 -3.69
N HIS A 106 4.96 7.41 -3.43
CA HIS A 106 3.80 6.85 -4.17
C HIS A 106 2.54 7.74 -4.21
N ALA A 107 2.54 8.84 -3.46
CA ALA A 107 1.37 9.68 -3.19
C ALA A 107 1.61 11.18 -3.52
N GLN A 108 2.38 11.47 -4.56
CA GLN A 108 2.48 12.85 -5.09
C GLN A 108 1.69 12.90 -6.39
N PRO A 109 0.36 13.10 -6.36
CA PRO A 109 -0.46 13.09 -7.58
C PRO A 109 0.24 13.96 -8.61
N SER A 110 0.68 13.34 -9.71
CA SER A 110 1.14 14.10 -10.84
C SER A 110 -0.03 14.96 -11.25
N ASN A 111 0.21 16.26 -11.26
CA ASN A 111 -0.71 17.33 -11.60
C ASN A 111 -1.52 16.91 -12.84
N ASP A 112 -2.67 16.27 -12.64
CA ASP A 112 -3.62 15.98 -13.70
C ASP A 112 -4.34 17.29 -13.93
N SER A 113 -3.78 18.06 -14.85
CA SER A 113 -4.30 19.34 -15.28
C SER A 113 -5.51 19.21 -16.23
N ASP A 114 -6.01 17.99 -16.47
CA ASP A 114 -7.13 17.74 -17.37
C ASP A 114 -8.39 17.23 -16.67
N GLU A 115 -9.52 17.68 -17.19
CA GLU A 115 -10.89 17.27 -16.88
C GLU A 115 -10.99 15.73 -16.84
N GLN A 116 -11.10 15.15 -15.64
CA GLN A 116 -11.26 13.72 -15.49
C GLN A 116 -12.73 13.33 -15.67
N ALA A 117 -12.99 12.35 -16.53
CA ALA A 117 -14.35 11.86 -16.76
C ALA A 117 -14.94 11.29 -15.44
N PRO A 118 -16.22 11.55 -15.14
CA PRO A 118 -16.89 10.92 -14.00
C PRO A 118 -16.75 9.40 -14.03
N LEU A 119 -16.63 8.78 -12.85
CA LEU A 119 -16.52 7.32 -12.67
C LEU A 119 -15.28 6.67 -13.31
N SER A 120 -14.28 7.46 -13.72
CA SER A 120 -13.05 6.97 -14.37
C SER A 120 -11.91 6.60 -13.40
N ARG A 121 -12.13 6.67 -12.08
CA ARG A 121 -11.09 6.46 -11.05
C ARG A 121 -11.64 5.85 -9.76
N GLY A 122 -10.71 5.48 -8.88
CA GLY A 122 -10.95 5.10 -7.50
C GLY A 122 -11.72 3.79 -7.34
N THR A 123 -12.64 3.78 -6.38
CA THR A 123 -13.40 2.60 -5.94
C THR A 123 -14.14 1.95 -7.10
N VAL A 124 -14.72 2.75 -8.00
CA VAL A 124 -15.54 2.27 -9.12
C VAL A 124 -14.76 1.33 -10.06
N LEU A 125 -13.47 1.60 -10.27
CA LEU A 125 -12.61 0.78 -11.14
C LEU A 125 -11.81 -0.29 -10.38
N SER A 126 -11.82 -0.25 -9.06
CA SER A 126 -11.02 -1.15 -8.23
C SER A 126 -11.55 -2.57 -8.30
N ARG A 127 -10.69 -3.55 -8.62
CA ARG A 127 -11.07 -4.97 -8.65
C ARG A 127 -11.47 -5.50 -7.28
N LEU A 128 -10.92 -4.92 -6.21
CA LEU A 128 -11.21 -5.28 -4.82
C LEU A 128 -12.70 -5.21 -4.48
N THR A 129 -13.45 -4.28 -5.09
CA THR A 129 -14.89 -4.11 -4.81
C THR A 129 -15.68 -5.37 -5.17
N LYS A 130 -15.30 -6.07 -6.24
CA LYS A 130 -15.94 -7.33 -6.65
C LYS A 130 -15.84 -8.42 -5.59
N TYR A 131 -14.81 -8.40 -4.75
CA TYR A 131 -14.61 -9.37 -3.68
C TYR A 131 -15.25 -8.92 -2.36
N ILE A 132 -15.09 -7.64 -2.00
CA ILE A 132 -15.63 -7.11 -0.72
C ILE A 132 -17.16 -7.01 -0.73
N GLU A 133 -17.77 -6.90 -1.90
CA GLU A 133 -19.22 -6.84 -2.08
C GLU A 133 -19.86 -8.21 -2.29
N ASP A 134 -19.06 -9.24 -2.61
CA ASP A 134 -19.54 -10.58 -2.86
C ASP A 134 -19.64 -11.38 -1.54
N PRO A 135 -20.86 -11.66 -1.06
CA PRO A 135 -21.05 -12.44 0.16
C PRO A 135 -20.60 -13.90 0.01
N GLU A 136 -20.53 -14.44 -1.21
CA GLU A 136 -20.11 -15.83 -1.47
C GLU A 136 -18.60 -15.98 -1.29
N HIS A 137 -17.82 -14.97 -1.70
CA HIS A 137 -16.37 -14.97 -1.52
C HIS A 137 -15.99 -14.96 -0.03
N CYS A 138 -16.50 -14.01 0.75
CA CYS A 138 -16.15 -13.87 2.17
C CYS A 138 -16.98 -14.76 3.11
N LYS A 139 -17.97 -15.51 2.58
CA LYS A 139 -19.00 -16.26 3.33
C LYS A 139 -19.72 -15.41 4.40
N LYS A 140 -19.62 -14.09 4.29
CA LYS A 140 -20.07 -13.07 5.25
C LYS A 140 -20.43 -11.83 4.47
N LYS A 141 -21.54 -11.20 4.86
CA LYS A 141 -21.92 -9.88 4.32
C LYS A 141 -21.18 -8.79 5.10
N ILE A 142 -20.24 -8.11 4.45
CA ILE A 142 -19.49 -7.01 5.07
C ILE A 142 -20.41 -5.78 5.19
N PRO A 143 -20.63 -5.24 6.41
CA PRO A 143 -21.45 -4.06 6.62
C PRO A 143 -20.95 -2.86 5.82
N PHE A 144 -21.87 -1.98 5.41
CA PHE A 144 -21.52 -0.80 4.62
C PHE A 144 -20.50 0.10 5.34
N GLU A 145 -20.61 0.26 6.65
CA GLU A 145 -19.65 1.05 7.45
C GLU A 145 -18.19 0.56 7.35
N ASP A 146 -17.99 -0.76 7.25
CA ASP A 146 -16.65 -1.32 7.08
C ASP A 146 -16.18 -1.21 5.62
N ARG A 147 -17.08 -1.44 4.65
CA ARG A 147 -16.78 -1.21 3.23
C ARG A 147 -16.44 0.25 2.93
N LEU A 148 -17.15 1.18 3.56
CA LEU A 148 -16.97 2.62 3.39
C LEU A 148 -15.55 3.08 3.78
N LYS A 149 -14.95 2.49 4.81
CA LYS A 149 -13.55 2.77 5.19
C LYS A 149 -12.59 2.44 4.05
N VAL A 150 -12.80 1.28 3.40
CA VAL A 150 -11.99 0.83 2.25
C VAL A 150 -12.25 1.72 1.04
N TYR A 151 -13.51 2.06 0.74
CA TYR A 151 -13.87 2.90 -0.40
C TYR A 151 -13.28 4.31 -0.27
N LEU A 152 -13.43 4.95 0.89
CA LEU A 152 -12.87 6.27 1.15
C LEU A 152 -11.33 6.24 1.13
N TRP A 153 -10.70 5.15 1.57
CA TRP A 153 -9.26 5.00 1.43
C TRP A 153 -8.81 4.94 -0.04
N ILE A 154 -9.51 4.19 -0.88
CA ILE A 154 -9.22 4.14 -2.31
C ILE A 154 -9.44 5.53 -2.94
N ASP A 155 -10.58 6.17 -2.66
CA ASP A 155 -10.97 7.45 -3.27
C ASP A 155 -10.13 8.64 -2.78
N THR A 156 -9.45 8.51 -1.64
CA THR A 156 -8.43 9.47 -1.19
C THR A 156 -7.04 9.20 -1.76
N ASN A 157 -6.97 8.36 -2.80
CA ASN A 157 -5.75 7.96 -3.49
C ASN A 157 -4.78 7.17 -2.60
N VAL A 158 -5.33 6.20 -1.85
CA VAL A 158 -4.63 5.17 -1.08
C VAL A 158 -3.56 5.69 -0.11
N PRO A 159 -3.83 6.66 0.78
CA PRO A 159 -2.86 7.09 1.78
C PRO A 159 -2.50 5.94 2.73
N PHE A 160 -1.23 5.87 3.15
CA PHE A 160 -0.80 4.96 4.21
C PHE A 160 -0.63 5.70 5.54
N TYR A 161 0.38 6.58 5.61
CA TYR A 161 0.63 7.45 6.75
C TYR A 161 -0.24 8.69 6.70
N SER A 162 -0.68 9.13 7.87
CA SER A 162 -1.57 10.28 8.04
C SER A 162 -0.86 11.51 8.61
N HIS A 163 0.39 11.35 9.04
CA HIS A 163 1.17 12.40 9.67
C HIS A 163 2.63 12.42 9.19
N TYR A 164 3.17 13.61 8.92
CA TYR A 164 4.53 13.81 8.36
C TYR A 164 5.68 13.28 9.24
N ARG A 165 5.42 13.04 10.52
CA ARG A 165 6.39 12.46 11.48
C ARG A 165 6.47 10.93 11.36
N GLN A 166 5.46 10.30 10.76
CA GLN A 166 5.50 8.88 10.46
C GLN A 166 6.42 8.67 9.27
N ARG A 167 7.42 7.83 9.44
CA ARG A 167 8.37 7.50 8.40
C ARG A 167 8.49 5.98 8.31
N PRO A 168 8.55 5.43 7.09
CA PRO A 168 8.79 4.02 6.94
C PRO A 168 10.19 3.66 7.49
N PRO A 169 10.40 2.38 7.84
CA PRO A 169 11.71 1.86 8.12
C PRO A 169 12.68 2.19 6.97
N LYS A 170 13.98 2.31 7.28
CA LYS A 170 15.00 2.43 6.22
C LYS A 170 15.08 1.10 5.44
N GLY A 171 15.70 1.08 4.27
CA GLY A 171 15.83 -0.15 3.47
C GLY A 171 16.65 -1.25 4.16
N LEU A 172 16.85 -2.37 3.44
CA LEU A 172 17.71 -3.46 3.91
C LEU A 172 19.11 -2.95 4.29
N HIS A 173 19.68 -3.51 5.36
CA HIS A 173 21.05 -3.23 5.76
C HIS A 173 22.03 -3.62 4.65
N ALA A 174 23.11 -2.86 4.47
CA ALA A 174 24.03 -3.01 3.32
C ALA A 174 24.62 -4.42 3.21
N GLN A 175 24.94 -5.06 4.34
CA GLN A 175 25.42 -6.44 4.36
C GLN A 175 24.35 -7.44 3.90
N GLY A 176 23.08 -7.20 4.25
CA GLY A 176 21.96 -8.01 3.77
C GLY A 176 21.78 -7.86 2.25
N VAL A 177 21.86 -6.64 1.74
CA VAL A 177 21.81 -6.36 0.29
C VAL A 177 22.92 -7.11 -0.45
N ASP A 178 24.16 -7.08 0.05
CA ASP A 178 25.28 -7.80 -0.56
C ASP A 178 25.08 -9.32 -0.57
N LYS A 179 24.71 -9.91 0.58
CA LYS A 179 24.41 -11.36 0.69
C LYS A 179 23.34 -11.78 -0.32
N LEU A 180 22.23 -11.03 -0.36
CA LEU A 180 21.09 -11.33 -1.23
C LEU A 180 21.40 -11.10 -2.71
N SER A 181 22.18 -10.07 -3.06
CA SER A 181 22.62 -9.81 -4.43
C SER A 181 23.49 -10.95 -4.98
N LYS A 182 24.42 -11.45 -4.16
CA LYS A 182 25.25 -12.62 -4.50
C LYS A 182 24.41 -13.88 -4.67
N LEU A 183 23.45 -14.12 -3.78
CA LEU A 183 22.52 -15.25 -3.87
C LEU A 183 21.67 -15.15 -5.15
N HIS A 184 21.06 -14.00 -5.41
CA HIS A 184 20.24 -13.76 -6.59
C HIS A 184 21.02 -14.06 -7.87
N THR A 185 22.28 -13.60 -7.95
CA THR A 185 23.16 -13.88 -9.09
C THR A 185 23.36 -15.37 -9.33
N ARG A 186 23.51 -16.17 -8.27
CA ARG A 186 23.71 -17.63 -8.37
C ARG A 186 22.44 -18.41 -8.67
N ARG A 187 21.32 -18.06 -8.00
CA ARG A 187 20.13 -18.92 -7.93
C ARG A 187 18.94 -18.42 -8.75
N CYS A 188 18.84 -17.12 -9.00
CA CYS A 188 17.62 -16.51 -9.53
C CYS A 188 17.84 -15.84 -10.90
N ALA A 189 19.04 -15.29 -11.14
CA ALA A 189 19.30 -14.41 -12.27
C ALA A 189 19.19 -15.07 -13.65
N SER A 190 19.29 -16.40 -13.74
CA SER A 190 19.08 -17.12 -15.01
C SER A 190 17.66 -16.91 -15.56
N CYS A 191 16.66 -16.81 -14.68
CA CYS A 191 15.25 -16.57 -15.03
C CYS A 191 14.81 -15.12 -14.75
N HIS A 192 15.43 -14.48 -13.76
CA HIS A 192 15.11 -13.12 -13.29
C HIS A 192 16.24 -12.12 -13.60
N ASP A 193 16.76 -12.08 -14.84
CA ASP A 193 17.75 -11.06 -15.25
C ASP A 193 17.04 -9.74 -15.60
N PRO A 194 17.13 -8.70 -14.76
CA PRO A 194 16.43 -7.43 -14.98
C PRO A 194 16.86 -6.70 -16.26
N ARG A 195 17.98 -7.09 -16.89
CA ARG A 195 18.48 -6.50 -18.14
C ARG A 195 17.94 -7.19 -19.39
N LYS A 196 17.48 -8.44 -19.28
CA LYS A 196 17.06 -9.27 -20.42
C LYS A 196 15.55 -9.49 -20.45
N PHE A 197 14.95 -9.65 -19.27
CA PHE A 197 13.53 -9.93 -19.13
C PHE A 197 13.09 -9.33 -17.79
N MET A 198 12.05 -8.50 -17.81
CA MET A 198 11.39 -8.08 -16.57
C MET A 198 10.16 -8.97 -16.39
N PRO A 199 10.28 -10.15 -15.75
CA PRO A 199 9.15 -11.07 -15.55
C PRO A 199 7.99 -10.47 -14.74
N ASP A 200 8.18 -9.26 -14.21
CA ASP A 200 7.21 -8.55 -13.40
C ASP A 200 5.86 -8.32 -14.12
N GLU A 201 5.84 -8.22 -15.46
CA GLU A 201 4.59 -8.15 -16.24
C GLU A 201 3.71 -9.42 -16.10
N LYS A 202 4.34 -10.59 -15.92
CA LYS A 202 3.61 -11.87 -15.70
C LYS A 202 3.19 -12.05 -14.24
N SER A 203 3.78 -11.32 -13.30
CA SER A 203 3.51 -11.44 -11.86
C SER A 203 2.34 -10.57 -11.35
N GLY A 204 1.65 -9.88 -12.28
CA GLY A 204 0.53 -8.99 -11.97
C GLY A 204 0.93 -7.64 -11.38
N LEU A 205 2.21 -7.25 -11.51
CA LEU A 205 2.73 -5.98 -10.99
C LEU A 205 2.38 -4.80 -11.91
N ASN A 206 2.02 -3.66 -11.32
CA ASN A 206 1.82 -2.41 -12.06
C ASN A 206 3.12 -1.92 -12.73
N VAL A 207 3.06 -1.59 -14.02
CA VAL A 207 4.15 -1.00 -14.83
C VAL A 207 4.81 0.23 -14.18
N PHE A 208 4.05 1.08 -13.49
CA PHE A 208 4.60 2.22 -12.74
C PHE A 208 5.41 1.77 -11.51
N HIS A 209 4.97 0.73 -10.81
CA HIS A 209 5.71 0.11 -9.71
C HIS A 209 7.01 -0.53 -10.22
N ILE A 210 6.95 -1.21 -11.37
CA ILE A 210 8.11 -1.80 -12.05
C ILE A 210 9.16 -0.72 -12.37
N ARG A 211 8.78 0.45 -12.92
CA ARG A 211 9.77 1.51 -13.20
C ARG A 211 10.41 2.08 -11.93
N ARG A 212 9.69 2.10 -10.82
CA ARG A 212 10.10 2.74 -9.57
C ARG A 212 10.84 1.84 -8.59
N HIS A 213 10.54 0.54 -8.62
CA HIS A 213 11.14 -0.48 -7.75
C HIS A 213 12.23 -1.27 -8.47
N VAL A 214 12.48 -0.97 -9.75
CA VAL A 214 13.41 -1.72 -10.60
C VAL A 214 14.33 -0.83 -11.45
N GLY A 215 14.06 0.48 -11.57
CA GLY A 215 14.99 1.45 -12.16
C GLY A 215 16.05 1.93 -11.14
N GLY A 216 17.32 2.00 -11.55
CA GLY A 216 18.46 2.30 -10.66
C GLY A 216 18.57 3.78 -10.21
N PRO A 217 19.65 4.19 -9.50
CA PRO A 217 20.32 3.47 -8.42
C PRO A 217 19.35 3.24 -7.26
N ALA A 218 19.47 2.09 -6.56
CA ALA A 218 18.70 1.71 -5.36
C ALA A 218 17.25 2.23 -5.39
N GLY A 219 16.38 1.64 -6.22
CA GLY A 219 14.96 2.02 -6.29
C GLY A 219 14.41 2.19 -4.88
N GLN A 220 13.84 3.38 -4.60
CA GLN A 220 13.42 4.05 -3.34
C GLN A 220 13.67 3.41 -1.95
N TRP A 221 13.66 2.08 -1.84
CA TRP A 221 13.83 1.27 -0.64
C TRP A 221 15.06 0.34 -0.65
N GLY A 222 15.92 0.42 -1.69
CA GLY A 222 17.20 -0.31 -1.76
C GLY A 222 17.13 -1.81 -2.06
N ILE A 223 15.93 -2.37 -2.20
CA ILE A 223 15.71 -3.82 -2.38
C ILE A 223 15.86 -4.26 -3.85
N ALA A 224 15.72 -3.34 -4.80
CA ALA A 224 15.83 -3.63 -6.23
C ALA A 224 17.14 -4.36 -6.59
N ASN A 225 18.27 -3.96 -5.97
CA ASN A 225 19.60 -4.52 -6.19
C ASN A 225 19.78 -5.91 -5.56
N SER A 226 18.88 -6.32 -4.66
CA SER A 226 18.86 -7.67 -4.09
C SER A 226 18.07 -8.66 -4.95
N GLY A 227 17.44 -8.20 -6.04
CA GLY A 227 16.59 -9.02 -6.89
C GLY A 227 15.20 -9.34 -6.31
N MET A 228 14.81 -8.68 -5.22
CA MET A 228 13.51 -8.85 -4.56
C MET A 228 12.63 -7.60 -4.70
N ARG A 229 11.38 -7.70 -4.24
CA ARG A 229 10.44 -6.58 -4.13
C ARG A 229 9.92 -6.47 -2.70
N VAL A 230 9.54 -5.25 -2.31
CA VAL A 230 8.97 -4.97 -0.97
C VAL A 230 7.77 -5.88 -0.68
N ARG A 231 6.85 -6.07 -1.65
CA ARG A 231 5.65 -6.90 -1.47
C ARG A 231 5.91 -8.39 -1.22
N HIS A 232 7.14 -8.85 -1.50
CA HIS A 232 7.53 -10.26 -1.32
C HIS A 232 8.20 -10.52 0.03
N ILE A 233 8.46 -9.46 0.81
CA ILE A 233 9.19 -9.51 2.07
C ILE A 233 8.22 -9.17 3.21
N ASN A 234 7.94 -10.17 4.04
CA ASN A 234 7.22 -10.02 5.29
C ASN A 234 8.24 -9.99 6.42
N LEU A 235 8.48 -8.83 7.04
CA LEU A 235 9.42 -8.69 8.15
C LEU A 235 8.81 -9.06 9.49
N SER A 236 7.49 -8.90 9.68
CA SER A 236 6.85 -9.36 10.92
C SER A 236 6.89 -10.89 11.04
N ASN A 237 6.81 -11.59 9.91
CA ASN A 237 6.93 -13.04 9.82
C ASN A 237 7.85 -13.43 8.64
N PRO A 238 9.20 -13.41 8.83
CA PRO A 238 10.18 -13.66 7.77
C PRO A 238 9.92 -14.92 6.94
N SER A 239 9.60 -16.06 7.58
CA SER A 239 9.30 -17.33 6.90
C SER A 239 8.06 -17.28 6.01
N HIS A 240 7.13 -16.35 6.24
CA HIS A 240 5.94 -16.15 5.40
C HIS A 240 6.23 -15.31 4.15
N SER A 241 7.48 -14.89 3.95
CA SER A 241 7.88 -14.09 2.79
C SER A 241 7.72 -14.91 1.51
N ALA A 242 6.97 -14.37 0.55
CA ALA A 242 6.86 -14.94 -0.80
C ALA A 242 8.25 -15.14 -1.45
N ALA A 243 9.21 -14.30 -1.10
CA ALA A 243 10.58 -14.41 -1.59
C ALA A 243 11.29 -15.71 -1.15
N LEU A 244 10.89 -16.29 0.00
CA LEU A 244 11.37 -17.59 0.49
C LEU A 244 10.48 -18.74 -0.01
N LEU A 245 9.17 -18.54 -0.03
CA LEU A 245 8.20 -19.60 -0.33
C LEU A 245 8.11 -19.91 -1.82
N ALA A 246 8.18 -18.91 -2.71
CA ALA A 246 8.13 -19.12 -4.15
C ALA A 246 9.23 -20.05 -4.70
N PRO A 247 10.50 -19.93 -4.29
CA PRO A 247 11.57 -20.83 -4.73
C PRO A 247 11.67 -22.17 -3.97
N LEU A 248 10.96 -22.33 -2.86
CA LEU A 248 10.98 -23.55 -2.06
C LEU A 248 10.04 -24.63 -2.65
N ALA A 249 10.47 -25.88 -2.63
CA ALA A 249 9.68 -27.03 -3.07
C ALA A 249 8.33 -27.15 -2.34
N GLU A 250 7.30 -27.66 -3.03
CA GLU A 250 5.95 -27.78 -2.45
C GLU A 250 5.94 -28.77 -1.28
N GLU A 251 6.74 -29.83 -1.38
CA GLU A 251 6.98 -30.89 -0.41
C GLU A 251 7.62 -30.37 0.88
N ALA A 252 8.44 -29.30 0.77
CA ALA A 252 9.02 -28.58 1.90
C ALA A 252 8.13 -27.44 2.43
N GLY A 253 6.89 -27.35 1.93
CA GLY A 253 5.90 -26.35 2.32
C GLY A 253 5.97 -25.05 1.52
N GLY A 254 6.81 -24.96 0.50
CA GLY A 254 6.89 -23.82 -0.42
C GLY A 254 5.78 -23.81 -1.47
N TRP A 255 5.93 -22.93 -2.47
CA TRP A 255 5.00 -22.77 -3.59
C TRP A 255 5.51 -23.39 -4.89
N GLY A 256 6.78 -23.83 -4.95
CA GLY A 256 7.37 -24.50 -6.10
C GLY A 256 7.37 -23.69 -7.41
N LEU A 257 7.24 -22.36 -7.35
CA LEU A 257 7.05 -21.50 -8.52
C LEU A 257 8.36 -21.19 -9.24
N CYS A 258 9.47 -21.03 -8.51
CA CYS A 258 10.77 -20.83 -9.12
C CYS A 258 11.45 -22.18 -9.26
N GLN A 259 11.70 -22.59 -10.51
CA GLN A 259 12.31 -23.86 -10.84
C GLN A 259 13.49 -23.68 -11.80
N ALA A 260 14.54 -24.47 -11.62
CA ALA A 260 15.65 -24.63 -12.55
C ALA A 260 15.69 -26.09 -13.00
N ASP A 261 15.64 -26.32 -14.32
CA ASP A 261 15.63 -27.66 -14.92
C ASP A 261 14.56 -28.61 -14.33
N GLY A 262 13.37 -28.06 -14.03
CA GLY A 262 12.23 -28.80 -13.49
C GLY A 262 12.32 -29.14 -12.00
N LYS A 263 13.33 -28.61 -11.29
CA LYS A 263 13.46 -28.73 -9.83
C LYS A 263 13.28 -27.40 -9.14
N ALA A 264 12.69 -27.39 -7.96
CA ALA A 264 12.61 -26.19 -7.13
C ALA A 264 14.00 -25.61 -6.88
N VAL A 265 14.09 -24.27 -6.82
CA VAL A 265 15.37 -23.60 -6.55
C VAL A 265 15.92 -23.99 -5.18
N PHE A 266 15.07 -24.17 -4.17
CA PHE A 266 15.41 -24.75 -2.88
C PHE A 266 14.62 -26.05 -2.68
N GLU A 267 15.32 -27.16 -2.49
CA GLU A 267 14.69 -28.48 -2.28
C GLU A 267 14.04 -28.55 -0.90
N ASP A 268 14.65 -27.95 0.12
CA ASP A 268 14.15 -27.91 1.49
C ASP A 268 14.57 -26.62 2.23
N ARG A 269 14.18 -26.51 3.51
CA ARG A 269 14.48 -25.36 4.38
C ARG A 269 15.90 -25.39 4.95
N ASP A 270 16.65 -26.47 4.75
CA ASP A 270 18.03 -26.62 5.19
C ASP A 270 19.04 -26.19 4.11
N ASP A 271 18.57 -25.90 2.88
CA ASP A 271 19.40 -25.30 1.84
C ASP A 271 20.11 -24.04 2.38
N ARG A 272 21.43 -24.03 2.24
CA ARG A 272 22.28 -22.97 2.77
C ARG A 272 21.90 -21.57 2.29
N ASP A 273 21.49 -21.43 1.02
CA ASP A 273 21.06 -20.14 0.46
C ASP A 273 19.66 -19.76 0.98
N TYR A 274 18.75 -20.73 1.20
CA TYR A 274 17.47 -20.49 1.88
C TYR A 274 17.69 -19.97 3.30
N VAL A 275 18.52 -20.66 4.10
CA VAL A 275 18.86 -20.26 5.48
C VAL A 275 19.52 -18.87 5.50
N THR A 276 20.43 -18.60 4.56
CA THR A 276 21.07 -17.28 4.44
C THR A 276 20.04 -16.19 4.17
N MET A 277 19.06 -16.46 3.32
CA MET A 277 18.02 -15.50 2.98
C MET A 277 17.09 -15.23 4.16
N LEU A 278 16.68 -16.27 4.88
CA LEU A 278 15.88 -16.16 6.10
C LEU A 278 16.64 -15.37 7.19
N ASP A 279 17.91 -15.69 7.44
CA ASP A 279 18.79 -14.98 8.40
C ASP A 279 18.87 -13.48 8.10
N VAL A 280 18.98 -13.10 6.82
CA VAL A 280 19.03 -11.68 6.43
C VAL A 280 17.71 -10.98 6.79
N LEU A 281 16.57 -11.61 6.54
CA LEU A 281 15.26 -11.03 6.85
C LEU A 281 15.05 -10.94 8.37
N GLU A 282 15.36 -12.00 9.12
CA GLU A 282 15.26 -12.01 10.59
C GLU A 282 16.20 -10.99 11.25
N THR A 283 17.42 -10.86 10.74
CA THR A 283 18.37 -9.85 11.22
C THR A 283 17.87 -8.43 10.92
N GLN A 284 17.17 -8.24 9.80
CA GLN A 284 16.59 -6.94 9.46
C GLN A 284 15.52 -6.51 10.48
N VAL A 285 14.72 -7.45 11.00
CA VAL A 285 13.74 -7.18 12.06
C VAL A 285 14.42 -6.55 13.28
N LYS A 286 15.55 -7.13 13.71
CA LYS A 286 16.34 -6.65 14.86
C LYS A 286 16.87 -5.24 14.67
N PHE A 287 17.19 -4.83 13.43
CA PHE A 287 17.60 -3.46 13.15
C PHE A 287 16.46 -2.44 13.30
N PHE A 288 15.20 -2.88 13.28
CA PHE A 288 14.03 -2.03 13.50
C PHE A 288 13.41 -2.19 14.89
N GLU A 289 13.87 -3.15 15.70
CA GLU A 289 13.51 -3.24 17.11
C GLU A 289 13.90 -1.92 17.81
N GLY A 290 12.90 -1.16 18.24
CA GLY A 290 13.07 0.15 18.89
C GLY A 290 12.83 1.38 17.99
N VAL A 291 12.59 1.21 16.69
CA VAL A 291 12.09 2.30 15.83
C VAL A 291 10.58 2.42 16.05
N GLU A 292 10.18 3.21 17.04
CA GLU A 292 8.76 3.47 17.30
C GLU A 292 8.17 4.38 16.21
N VAL A 293 7.28 3.82 15.37
CA VAL A 293 6.43 4.61 14.48
C VAL A 293 5.12 4.89 15.22
N LYS A 294 5.02 6.11 15.78
CA LYS A 294 3.81 6.51 16.50
C LYS A 294 2.61 6.59 15.56
N GLY A 295 1.51 5.95 15.94
CA GLY A 295 0.24 6.08 15.24
C GLY A 295 -0.36 7.47 15.43
N LEU A 296 -1.29 7.88 14.56
CA LEU A 296 -1.91 9.20 14.63
C LEU A 296 -2.57 9.48 15.98
N LYS A 297 -3.21 8.47 16.59
CA LYS A 297 -3.83 8.58 17.92
C LYS A 297 -2.84 9.04 18.99
N GLN A 298 -1.64 8.46 18.99
CA GLN A 298 -0.58 8.82 19.93
C GLN A 298 -0.04 10.22 19.65
N LEU A 299 0.17 10.56 18.37
CA LEU A 299 0.67 11.88 17.96
C LEU A 299 -0.33 13.01 18.29
N LEU A 300 -1.63 12.76 18.16
CA LEU A 300 -2.68 13.70 18.54
C LEU A 300 -2.71 13.91 20.06
N ALA A 301 -2.63 12.82 20.84
CA ALA A 301 -2.60 12.89 22.29
C ALA A 301 -1.40 13.70 22.82
N GLU A 302 -0.21 13.52 22.23
CA GLU A 302 0.98 14.30 22.58
C GLU A 302 0.82 15.80 22.32
N LYS A 303 0.19 16.16 21.20
CA LYS A 303 -0.06 17.56 20.86
C LYS A 303 -0.99 18.20 21.88
N ASP A 304 -2.08 17.53 22.22
CA ASP A 304 -3.07 18.03 23.18
C ASP A 304 -2.43 18.21 24.57
N MET A 305 -1.55 17.30 25.00
CA MET A 305 -0.74 17.40 26.23
C MET A 305 0.28 18.56 26.19
N GLY A 306 0.91 18.80 25.03
CA GLY A 306 1.86 19.90 24.83
C GLY A 306 1.19 21.27 24.88
N GLU A 307 -0.03 21.39 24.35
CA GLU A 307 -0.84 22.61 24.43
C GLU A 307 -1.32 22.88 25.86
N THR A 308 -1.74 21.85 26.61
CA THR A 308 -2.12 22.02 28.03
C THR A 308 -0.94 22.47 28.91
N LYS A 309 0.27 21.94 28.68
CA LYS A 309 1.47 22.38 29.41
C LYS A 309 1.86 23.82 29.12
N LYS A 310 1.72 24.29 27.87
CA LYS A 310 1.97 25.69 27.51
C LYS A 310 0.97 26.65 28.17
N VAL A 311 -0.31 26.27 28.22
CA VAL A 311 -1.35 27.05 28.91
C VAL A 311 -1.12 27.09 30.43
N ALA A 312 -0.60 26.02 31.03
CA ALA A 312 -0.25 25.97 32.45
C ALA A 312 1.02 26.78 32.81
N GLN A 313 1.93 27.01 31.85
CA GLN A 313 3.14 27.84 32.04
C GLN A 313 2.92 29.33 31.75
N THR A 314 1.76 29.70 31.20
CA THR A 314 1.36 31.09 30.91
C THR A 314 0.28 31.63 31.85
N ARG A 315 -0.01 30.91 32.93
CA ARG A 315 -0.82 31.35 34.07
C ARG A 315 0.04 31.42 35.32
#